data_AF-A0AAU8WFD1-F1
#
_entry.id   AF-A0AAU8WFD1-F1
#
_cell.length_a   1.000
_cell.length_b   1.000
_cell.length_c   1.000
_cell.angle_alpha   90.00
_cell.angle_beta   90.00
_cell.angle_gamma   90.00
#
_symmetry.space_group_name_H-M   'P 1'
#
loop_
_entity.id
_entity.type
_entity.pdbx_description
1 polymer ?
#
loop_
_entity_poly.entity_id
_entity_poly.type
_entity_poly.pdbx_seq_one_letter_code
_entity_poly.pdbx_strand_id
1 'polypeptide(L)'
;MSTLIFTGLYIVKLRPLAIFVALATVSSHAVANQAILFPTDSAQYESSTFRVGSQSTSNTLNLAVDDLSNRVKTVVIPEHYQIQPELVAELTEVGIQQGFTVLTQSPMYLWTEDNMWLSRDGAKVFRPTASLGYSKDEFHNFIGGLDKTSPLAILEGHHSNGSLDTQGLYDSMYSLADSYAERSGAELVKTFSIIDGGNMLVGHRENGSQYVLVGRDSVLQTALLYTRYDNERVEAKKQQMEQTGGFTLSIAKPKIHNIELDHYIQSNNDPEIDRLMLDALGLLPSNLDSLEKQIEYAKFVRAKYKLLPYSQDESKIIIDESKLNIVRAKIKSRYEQVLGRTLPKEFNWEHEVTDAYKQLTYAANHAQDFDLSLIDDKIRTIASDPALEKHYVAMLEAGGQMRKGLPDSEARTIAKRFIAMTEIVEEKMAEELGVTRDNLIILTQPGFHIDMQLRPLEKGKVLINDHEYNKAIVKYAANSPSITEEERVELQKALTDLDNQAKDYNEIHKKIRQQLTEAGLTPVRTAGAFRYGNKDVNWMNGIMGTGNSKFYITNASSISVLNDAFQQWIQHTVPGISVYFVGKEAAPDSFRGKLNQAERLLAAQGGLDCVTIHFE
;
A
#
# COMPACT_ATOMS: atom_id res chain seq x y z
N MET A 1 -36.66 58.84 12.33
CA MET A 1 -35.66 59.53 13.16
C MET A 1 -35.89 59.13 14.62
N SER A 2 -34.85 58.56 15.24
CA SER A 2 -34.58 58.50 16.69
C SER A 2 -35.44 57.64 17.64
N THR A 3 -34.98 56.40 17.88
CA THR A 3 -34.48 55.81 19.15
C THR A 3 -35.33 55.79 20.46
N LEU A 4 -35.60 54.55 20.93
CA LEU A 4 -35.81 53.97 22.31
C LEU A 4 -36.85 54.61 23.28
N ILE A 5 -37.52 53.92 24.22
CA ILE A 5 -37.05 53.10 25.36
C ILE A 5 -38.17 52.16 25.90
N PHE A 6 -37.73 51.03 26.47
CA PHE A 6 -38.38 49.98 27.29
C PHE A 6 -39.37 50.40 28.38
N THR A 7 -40.24 49.46 28.80
CA THR A 7 -40.37 48.99 30.21
C THR A 7 -41.30 47.77 30.30
N GLY A 8 -40.91 46.75 31.06
CA GLY A 8 -41.73 45.58 31.40
C GLY A 8 -42.31 45.66 32.81
N LEU A 9 -43.13 44.67 33.18
CA LEU A 9 -43.60 44.28 34.54
C LEU A 9 -44.66 43.17 34.29
N TYR A 10 -44.74 42.03 34.99
CA TYR A 10 -44.84 41.81 36.43
C TYR A 10 -44.56 40.35 36.82
N ILE A 11 -44.15 40.19 38.08
CA ILE A 11 -43.86 38.98 38.88
C ILE A 11 -45.17 38.32 39.39
N VAL A 12 -45.11 37.02 39.77
CA VAL A 12 -45.68 36.35 40.99
C VAL A 12 -45.92 34.84 40.70
N LYS A 13 -45.12 33.90 41.26
CA LYS A 13 -45.34 33.06 42.49
C LYS A 13 -46.64 32.21 42.40
N LEU A 14 -46.74 30.88 42.59
CA LEU A 14 -46.10 29.88 43.47
C LEU A 14 -46.50 28.43 43.01
N ARG A 15 -45.73 27.43 43.47
CA ARG A 15 -45.87 25.95 43.39
C ARG A 15 -47.07 25.39 44.24
N PRO A 16 -47.21 24.07 44.52
CA PRO A 16 -47.10 22.79 43.75
C PRO A 16 -48.32 21.84 43.99
N LEU A 17 -48.46 20.72 43.28
CA LEU A 17 -48.96 19.46 43.90
C LEU A 17 -48.58 18.22 43.09
N ALA A 18 -48.22 17.16 43.81
CA ALA A 18 -47.74 15.88 43.31
C ALA A 18 -48.85 14.82 43.30
N ILE A 19 -48.46 13.65 42.78
CA ILE A 19 -48.95 12.27 43.03
C ILE A 19 -50.10 11.78 42.12
N PHE A 20 -49.81 10.87 41.17
CA PHE A 20 -50.02 9.41 41.32
C PHE A 20 -49.57 8.61 40.08
N VAL A 21 -49.02 7.43 40.36
CA VAL A 21 -48.54 6.39 39.44
C VAL A 21 -49.71 5.50 39.00
N ALA A 22 -49.73 5.06 37.73
CA ALA A 22 -50.38 3.81 37.32
C ALA A 22 -49.68 3.21 36.09
N LEU A 23 -49.16 1.98 36.23
CA LEU A 23 -48.76 1.09 35.14
C LEU A 23 -50.00 0.47 34.47
N ALA A 24 -50.01 0.33 33.14
CA ALA A 24 -50.01 -0.96 32.42
C ALA A 24 -50.51 -0.89 30.95
N THR A 25 -49.62 -1.35 30.04
CA THR A 25 -49.85 -2.21 28.85
C THR A 25 -50.65 -1.78 27.60
N VAL A 26 -49.88 -1.68 26.49
CA VAL A 26 -50.05 -2.25 25.12
C VAL A 26 -51.23 -1.78 24.23
N SER A 27 -50.95 -0.97 23.21
CA SER A 27 -51.01 -1.34 21.76
C SER A 27 -51.00 -0.11 20.82
N SER A 28 -50.36 -0.33 19.68
CA SER A 28 -50.08 0.49 18.49
C SER A 28 -51.26 1.28 17.85
N HIS A 29 -51.06 2.56 17.52
CA HIS A 29 -50.93 3.12 16.14
C HIS A 29 -51.08 4.66 16.10
N ALA A 30 -50.20 5.29 15.32
CA ALA A 30 -50.37 6.52 14.53
C ALA A 30 -50.36 7.92 15.20
N VAL A 31 -49.23 8.60 14.95
CA VAL A 31 -49.06 9.99 14.44
C VAL A 31 -49.77 11.14 15.16
N ALA A 32 -48.98 11.95 15.87
CA ALA A 32 -49.19 13.39 15.95
C ALA A 32 -47.85 14.11 15.98
N ASN A 33 -47.63 14.94 14.95
CA ASN A 33 -46.52 15.85 14.76
C ASN A 33 -46.20 16.66 16.03
N GLN A 34 -44.98 16.55 16.53
CA GLN A 34 -44.30 17.67 17.15
C GLN A 34 -43.07 17.99 16.32
N ALA A 35 -43.16 19.13 15.64
CA ALA A 35 -42.06 19.78 14.97
C ALA A 35 -40.92 19.97 15.98
N ILE A 36 -39.89 19.13 15.87
CA ILE A 36 -38.57 19.46 16.40
C ILE A 36 -38.06 20.54 15.46
N LEU A 37 -38.07 21.78 15.96
CA LEU A 37 -37.44 22.93 15.34
C LEU A 37 -35.97 22.58 15.10
N PHE A 38 -35.61 22.34 13.84
CA PHE A 38 -34.24 22.42 13.38
C PHE A 38 -33.75 23.85 13.65
N PRO A 39 -32.64 24.05 14.38
CA PRO A 39 -31.87 25.26 14.21
C PRO A 39 -31.29 25.19 12.80
N THR A 40 -31.94 25.88 11.86
CA THR A 40 -31.33 26.29 10.61
C THR A 40 -30.29 27.35 10.93
N ASP A 41 -29.12 26.91 11.39
CA ASP A 41 -27.89 27.66 11.19
C ASP A 41 -27.04 26.83 10.24
N SER A 42 -26.99 27.31 9.00
CA SER A 42 -25.97 26.97 8.03
C SER A 42 -24.62 27.38 8.59
N ALA A 43 -24.05 26.56 9.46
CA ALA A 43 -22.64 26.62 9.77
C ALA A 43 -21.90 26.20 8.49
N GLN A 44 -21.16 27.14 7.92
CA GLN A 44 -20.16 26.84 6.92
C GLN A 44 -19.28 25.71 7.47
N TYR A 45 -19.03 24.70 6.64
CA TYR A 45 -17.99 23.69 6.88
C TYR A 45 -16.65 24.43 7.01
N GLU A 46 -16.32 24.87 8.22
CA GLU A 46 -14.94 25.21 8.58
C GLU A 46 -14.20 23.88 8.70
N SER A 47 -13.24 23.64 7.79
CA SER A 47 -12.29 22.55 7.95
C SER A 47 -11.57 22.78 9.29
N SER A 48 -11.90 22.01 10.31
CA SER A 48 -11.22 22.08 11.59
C SER A 48 -9.75 21.73 11.38
N THR A 49 -8.86 22.71 11.51
CA THR A 49 -7.42 22.49 11.59
C THR A 49 -7.13 21.85 12.94
N PHE A 50 -7.22 20.52 12.99
CA PHE A 50 -6.82 19.74 14.15
C PHE A 50 -5.29 19.79 14.27
N ARG A 51 -4.78 20.32 15.38
CA ARG A 51 -3.36 20.22 15.72
C ARG A 51 -3.19 19.12 16.76
N VAL A 52 -2.40 18.09 16.44
CA VAL A 52 -1.89 17.16 17.45
C VAL A 52 -1.01 17.99 18.39
N GLY A 53 -1.41 18.07 19.66
CA GLY A 53 -0.71 18.89 20.65
C GLY A 53 0.76 18.45 20.79
N SER A 54 1.69 19.39 20.59
CA SER A 54 3.12 19.17 20.77
C SER A 54 3.48 19.01 22.25
N GLN A 55 3.19 17.86 22.86
CA GLN A 55 3.75 17.48 24.15
C GLN A 55 4.07 15.99 24.19
N SER A 56 5.19 15.61 23.55
CA SER A 56 5.92 14.40 23.92
C SER A 56 7.36 14.77 24.26
N THR A 57 7.75 14.49 25.51
CA THR A 57 9.14 14.57 26.01
C THR A 57 9.79 13.19 26.05
N SER A 58 9.17 12.18 25.42
CA SER A 58 9.69 10.82 25.30
C SER A 58 10.30 10.64 23.90
N ASN A 59 11.63 10.53 23.84
CA ASN A 59 12.38 10.24 22.62
C ASN A 59 12.24 8.77 22.14
N THR A 60 11.32 7.99 22.71
CA THR A 60 11.10 6.59 22.31
C THR A 60 10.09 6.54 21.17
N LEU A 61 10.57 6.18 19.98
CA LEU A 61 9.73 5.86 18.82
C LEU A 61 8.79 4.71 19.19
N ASN A 62 7.48 4.94 19.13
CA ASN A 62 6.45 3.93 19.32
C ASN A 62 5.42 4.07 18.20
N LEU A 63 5.16 3.01 17.46
CA LEU A 63 4.14 2.96 16.41
C LEU A 63 2.73 2.92 17.01
N ALA A 64 1.74 3.36 16.24
CA ALA A 64 0.34 3.00 16.46
C ALA A 64 0.20 1.47 16.52
N VAL A 65 -0.76 0.99 17.31
CA VAL A 65 -0.84 -0.42 17.72
C VAL A 65 -2.19 -0.99 17.30
N ASP A 66 -2.21 -2.22 16.80
CA ASP A 66 -3.41 -2.86 16.24
C ASP A 66 -4.00 -3.93 17.16
N ASP A 67 -3.52 -3.99 18.41
CA ASP A 67 -3.95 -4.93 19.43
C ASP A 67 -4.81 -4.28 20.53
N LEU A 68 -5.35 -5.11 21.42
CA LEU A 68 -6.20 -4.66 22.54
C LEU A 68 -5.49 -3.78 23.57
N SER A 69 -4.16 -3.64 23.53
CA SER A 69 -3.43 -2.73 24.41
C SER A 69 -3.45 -1.28 23.91
N ASN A 70 -3.85 -1.05 22.66
CA ASN A 70 -3.98 0.28 22.09
C ASN A 70 -5.07 1.09 22.82
N ARG A 71 -4.72 2.23 23.39
CA ARG A 71 -5.70 3.13 24.02
C ARG A 71 -6.20 4.16 23.03
N VAL A 72 -7.01 3.71 22.08
CA VAL A 72 -7.56 4.56 21.02
C VAL A 72 -8.28 5.76 21.62
N LYS A 73 -7.82 6.98 21.30
CA LYS A 73 -8.52 8.23 21.61
C LYS A 73 -8.99 8.95 20.36
N THR A 74 -8.37 8.68 19.22
CA THR A 74 -8.73 9.30 17.94
C THR A 74 -8.82 8.23 16.85
N VAL A 75 -9.89 8.30 16.06
CA VAL A 75 -10.04 7.59 14.78
C VAL A 75 -10.26 8.65 13.71
N VAL A 76 -9.44 8.65 12.67
CA VAL A 76 -9.59 9.55 11.52
C VAL A 76 -10.06 8.76 10.32
N ILE A 77 -11.06 9.28 9.62
CA ILE A 77 -11.63 8.72 8.39
C ILE A 77 -11.57 9.78 7.27
N PRO A 78 -11.22 9.42 6.03
CA PRO A 78 -11.13 10.40 4.94
C PRO A 78 -12.51 10.91 4.55
N GLU A 79 -12.62 12.22 4.31
CA GLU A 79 -13.77 12.81 3.64
C GLU A 79 -13.70 12.46 2.14
N HIS A 80 -14.31 11.35 1.76
CA HIS A 80 -14.25 10.80 0.41
C HIS A 80 -15.65 10.38 -0.06
N TYR A 81 -15.97 10.58 -1.35
CA TYR A 81 -17.32 10.28 -1.90
C TYR A 81 -17.74 8.80 -1.78
N GLN A 82 -16.78 7.89 -1.55
CA GLN A 82 -17.04 6.48 -1.30
C GLN A 82 -17.42 6.18 0.16
N ILE A 83 -17.07 7.07 1.11
CA ILE A 83 -17.46 7.00 2.51
C ILE A 83 -18.81 7.72 2.68
N GLN A 84 -19.86 6.96 3.01
CA GLN A 84 -21.17 7.53 3.29
C GLN A 84 -21.24 8.12 4.71
N PRO A 85 -22.04 9.18 4.94
CA PRO A 85 -22.24 9.79 6.25
C PRO A 85 -22.70 8.82 7.34
N GLU A 86 -23.44 7.77 6.97
CA GLU A 86 -23.98 6.76 7.87
C GLU A 86 -22.86 5.97 8.57
N LEU A 87 -21.80 5.56 7.86
CA LEU A 87 -20.63 4.93 8.49
C LEU A 87 -19.93 5.87 9.46
N VAL A 88 -19.80 7.15 9.11
CA VAL A 88 -19.20 8.15 10.02
C VAL A 88 -20.05 8.30 11.28
N ALA A 89 -21.38 8.31 11.14
CA ALA A 89 -22.32 8.38 12.26
C ALA A 89 -22.25 7.13 13.16
N GLU A 90 -22.20 5.93 12.57
CA GLU A 90 -22.03 4.68 13.33
C GLU A 90 -20.70 4.68 14.09
N LEU A 91 -19.58 5.05 13.46
CA LEU A 91 -18.29 5.17 14.14
C LEU A 91 -18.32 6.22 15.26
N THR A 92 -18.99 7.35 15.03
CA THR A 92 -19.13 8.41 16.05
C THR A 92 -19.92 7.91 17.25
N GLU A 93 -20.97 7.12 17.05
CA GLU A 93 -21.71 6.49 18.14
C GLU A 93 -20.84 5.52 18.94
N VAL A 94 -20.04 4.69 18.26
CA VAL A 94 -19.06 3.83 18.94
C VAL A 94 -18.04 4.67 19.72
N GLY A 95 -17.56 5.77 19.15
CA GLY A 95 -16.65 6.71 19.81
C GLY A 95 -17.22 7.31 21.09
N ILE A 96 -18.50 7.71 21.08
CA ILE A 96 -19.21 8.17 22.27
C ILE A 96 -19.27 7.07 23.34
N GLN A 97 -19.57 5.82 22.95
CA GLN A 97 -19.67 4.70 23.88
C GLN A 97 -18.30 4.31 24.48
N GLN A 98 -17.24 4.37 23.68
CA GLN A 98 -15.90 3.93 24.06
C GLN A 98 -14.99 5.06 24.53
N GLY A 99 -15.39 6.33 24.42
CA GLY A 99 -14.62 7.47 24.89
C GLY A 99 -13.50 7.91 23.94
N PHE A 100 -13.65 7.70 22.63
CA PHE A 100 -12.74 8.22 21.60
C PHE A 100 -13.47 9.18 20.64
N THR A 101 -12.70 9.99 19.93
CA THR A 101 -13.21 10.97 18.95
C THR A 101 -13.05 10.43 17.54
N VAL A 102 -14.08 10.63 16.71
CA VAL A 102 -14.01 10.38 15.26
C VAL A 102 -13.84 11.71 14.53
N LEU A 103 -12.85 11.79 13.64
CA LEU A 103 -12.55 12.98 12.84
C LEU A 103 -12.65 12.64 11.35
N THR A 104 -13.31 13.50 10.58
CA THR A 104 -13.27 13.45 9.12
C THR A 104 -12.27 14.47 8.58
N GLN A 105 -11.42 14.09 7.62
CA GLN A 105 -10.40 15.00 7.11
C GLN A 105 -10.18 14.89 5.59
N SER A 106 -9.82 16.03 4.98
CA SER A 106 -9.62 16.20 3.54
C SER A 106 -8.46 17.16 3.23
N PRO A 107 -7.79 17.01 2.07
CA PRO A 107 -7.75 15.81 1.25
C PRO A 107 -6.99 14.66 1.94
N MET A 108 -7.50 13.43 1.79
CA MET A 108 -6.86 12.19 2.22
C MET A 108 -7.12 11.12 1.17
N TYR A 109 -6.25 10.10 1.13
CA TYR A 109 -6.49 8.95 0.27
C TYR A 109 -7.65 8.11 0.83
N LEU A 110 -8.42 7.42 -0.02
CA LEU A 110 -9.52 6.56 0.45
C LEU A 110 -8.98 5.45 1.35
N TRP A 111 -7.95 4.74 0.90
CA TRP A 111 -7.25 3.72 1.68
C TRP A 111 -6.12 4.41 2.47
N THR A 112 -6.50 5.34 3.34
CA THR A 112 -5.55 6.24 4.01
C THR A 112 -4.53 5.52 4.89
N GLU A 113 -4.81 4.28 5.28
CA GLU A 113 -3.89 3.46 6.06
C GLU A 113 -2.80 2.90 5.15
N ASP A 114 -3.12 2.58 3.89
CA ASP A 114 -2.16 2.03 2.94
C ASP A 114 -1.01 2.99 2.62
N ASN A 115 -1.24 4.31 2.61
CA ASN A 115 -0.23 5.29 2.19
C ASN A 115 0.58 5.94 3.32
N MET A 116 0.27 5.66 4.59
CA MET A 116 1.00 6.16 5.75
C MET A 116 0.68 5.38 7.03
N TRP A 117 1.61 5.40 7.98
CA TRP A 117 1.34 4.95 9.35
C TRP A 117 1.75 6.02 10.36
N LEU A 118 1.27 5.88 11.59
CA LEU A 118 1.43 6.91 12.62
C LEU A 118 2.28 6.43 13.80
N SER A 119 2.89 7.37 14.50
CA SER A 119 3.31 7.12 15.88
C SER A 119 2.08 6.93 16.77
N ARG A 120 2.27 6.27 17.91
CA ARG A 120 1.22 5.97 18.90
C ARG A 120 0.42 7.19 19.35
N ASP A 121 1.07 8.35 19.41
CA ASP A 121 0.48 9.64 19.81
C ASP A 121 -0.02 10.48 18.62
N GLY A 122 0.07 9.97 17.39
CA GLY A 122 -0.26 10.69 16.17
C GLY A 122 0.70 11.86 15.85
N ALA A 123 1.77 12.06 16.62
CA ALA A 123 2.68 13.19 16.44
C ALA A 123 3.63 13.02 15.24
N LYS A 124 3.77 11.81 14.70
CA LYS A 124 4.57 11.50 13.52
C LYS A 124 3.76 10.75 12.49
N VAL A 125 3.93 11.13 11.23
CA VAL A 125 3.39 10.45 10.05
C VAL A 125 4.57 9.86 9.29
N PHE A 126 4.59 8.55 9.14
CA PHE A 126 5.60 7.83 8.40
C PHE A 126 5.07 7.49 7.00
N ARG A 127 5.90 7.71 5.99
CA ARG A 127 5.61 7.27 4.62
C ARG A 127 6.90 6.95 3.88
N PRO A 128 6.89 6.06 2.87
CA PRO A 128 8.09 5.77 2.09
C PRO A 128 8.60 6.99 1.33
N THR A 129 9.92 7.13 1.23
CA THR A 129 10.60 8.25 0.56
C THR A 129 10.33 8.24 -0.94
N ALA A 130 10.31 7.04 -1.52
CA ALA A 130 10.17 6.81 -2.95
C ALA A 130 9.05 5.79 -3.21
N SER A 131 8.35 5.98 -4.32
CA SER A 131 7.35 5.02 -4.79
C SER A 131 8.02 3.93 -5.64
N LEU A 132 7.37 2.77 -5.75
CA LEU A 132 7.67 1.87 -6.87
C LEU A 132 7.38 2.56 -8.21
N GLY A 133 6.47 3.55 -8.24
CA GLY A 133 6.10 4.29 -9.43
C GLY A 133 5.50 3.37 -10.48
N TYR A 134 5.91 3.53 -11.75
CA TYR A 134 5.48 2.65 -12.84
C TYR A 134 6.14 1.24 -12.81
N SER A 135 6.98 0.92 -11.82
CA SER A 135 7.61 -0.40 -11.68
C SER A 135 6.69 -1.49 -11.13
N LYS A 136 5.37 -1.23 -10.99
CA LYS A 136 4.41 -2.27 -10.62
C LYS A 136 4.47 -3.47 -11.57
N ASP A 137 4.62 -3.21 -12.87
CA ASP A 137 4.79 -4.26 -13.87
C ASP A 137 6.10 -5.05 -13.69
N GLU A 138 7.15 -4.39 -13.18
CA GLU A 138 8.42 -5.08 -12.89
C GLU A 138 8.27 -6.03 -11.71
N PHE A 139 7.56 -5.63 -10.65
CA PHE A 139 7.24 -6.53 -9.54
C PHE A 139 6.36 -7.70 -10.00
N HIS A 140 5.32 -7.43 -10.79
CA HIS A 140 4.49 -8.50 -11.36
C HIS A 140 5.31 -9.48 -12.22
N ASN A 141 6.21 -8.98 -13.06
CA ASN A 141 7.08 -9.83 -13.88
C ASN A 141 8.06 -10.63 -13.02
N PHE A 142 8.60 -10.03 -11.97
CA PHE A 142 9.47 -10.71 -11.00
C PHE A 142 8.75 -11.89 -10.33
N ILE A 143 7.55 -11.64 -9.78
CA ILE A 143 6.70 -12.68 -9.19
C ILE A 143 6.24 -13.69 -10.26
N GLY A 144 6.02 -13.27 -11.50
CA GLY A 144 5.67 -14.15 -12.61
C GLY A 144 6.74 -15.19 -12.96
N GLY A 145 7.99 -14.96 -12.55
CA GLY A 145 9.09 -15.93 -12.66
C GLY A 145 9.12 -16.99 -11.56
N LEU A 146 8.19 -16.95 -10.60
CA LEU A 146 8.11 -17.90 -9.50
C LEU A 146 7.89 -19.35 -10.00
N ASP A 147 8.82 -20.24 -9.69
CA ASP A 147 8.62 -21.68 -9.88
C ASP A 147 7.68 -22.24 -8.81
N LYS A 148 6.39 -22.34 -9.15
CA LYS A 148 5.35 -22.88 -8.26
C LYS A 148 5.55 -24.35 -7.86
N THR A 149 6.43 -25.08 -8.53
CA THR A 149 6.77 -26.46 -8.16
C THR A 149 7.85 -26.53 -7.07
N SER A 150 8.55 -25.42 -6.83
CA SER A 150 9.54 -25.29 -5.76
C SER A 150 8.86 -25.37 -4.39
N PRO A 151 9.40 -26.14 -3.43
CA PRO A 151 8.91 -26.13 -2.04
C PRO A 151 9.09 -24.75 -1.37
N LEU A 152 9.98 -23.90 -1.91
CA LEU A 152 10.20 -22.54 -1.44
C LEU A 152 9.17 -21.54 -1.98
N ALA A 153 8.35 -21.92 -2.97
CA ALA A 153 7.31 -21.04 -3.52
C ALA A 153 6.33 -20.55 -2.44
N ILE A 154 6.11 -21.37 -1.42
CA ILE A 154 5.24 -21.01 -0.30
C ILE A 154 5.72 -19.79 0.46
N LEU A 155 7.02 -19.45 0.43
CA LEU A 155 7.54 -18.25 1.09
C LEU A 155 6.95 -16.98 0.49
N GLU A 156 6.67 -17.00 -0.81
CA GLU A 156 6.13 -15.87 -1.58
C GLU A 156 4.60 -15.76 -1.45
N GLY A 157 3.96 -16.57 -0.61
CA GLY A 157 2.57 -16.36 -0.22
C GLY A 157 1.55 -16.62 -1.30
N HIS A 158 0.55 -15.75 -1.41
CA HIS A 158 -0.56 -15.80 -2.36
C HIS A 158 -0.10 -15.92 -3.82
N HIS A 159 1.11 -15.48 -4.13
CA HIS A 159 1.73 -15.65 -5.43
C HIS A 159 1.95 -17.12 -5.82
N SER A 160 2.16 -18.02 -4.85
CA SER A 160 2.22 -19.47 -5.09
C SER A 160 0.92 -20.02 -5.66
N ASN A 161 -0.21 -19.37 -5.39
CA ASN A 161 -1.53 -19.68 -5.94
C ASN A 161 -1.83 -18.93 -7.26
N GLY A 162 -0.92 -18.08 -7.74
CA GLY A 162 -1.10 -17.30 -8.97
C GLY A 162 -1.90 -16.02 -8.82
N SER A 163 -2.12 -15.52 -7.60
CA SER A 163 -2.57 -14.14 -7.41
C SER A 163 -1.40 -13.18 -7.68
N LEU A 164 -1.69 -12.08 -8.38
CA LEU A 164 -0.74 -10.99 -8.67
C LEU A 164 -1.26 -9.68 -8.05
N ASP A 165 -1.76 -9.76 -6.82
CA ASP A 165 -2.24 -8.60 -6.09
C ASP A 165 -1.06 -7.94 -5.36
N THR A 166 -0.75 -6.71 -5.74
CA THR A 166 0.23 -5.81 -5.11
C THR A 166 -0.27 -4.38 -5.27
N GLN A 167 -0.07 -3.56 -4.24
CA GLN A 167 -0.39 -2.14 -4.28
C GLN A 167 0.82 -1.29 -3.92
N GLY A 168 1.84 -1.32 -4.79
CA GLY A 168 2.87 -0.28 -4.73
C GLY A 168 2.23 1.12 -4.66
N LEU A 169 2.62 1.90 -3.66
CA LEU A 169 2.10 3.24 -3.41
C LEU A 169 2.67 4.23 -4.43
N TYR A 170 1.83 5.16 -4.90
CA TYR A 170 2.20 6.14 -5.92
C TYR A 170 2.51 7.52 -5.30
N ASP A 171 3.30 8.33 -5.99
CA ASP A 171 3.69 9.68 -5.54
C ASP A 171 2.48 10.59 -5.23
N SER A 172 1.38 10.43 -5.98
CA SER A 172 0.13 11.16 -5.72
C SER A 172 -0.51 10.78 -4.39
N MET A 173 -0.40 9.51 -3.97
CA MET A 173 -0.89 9.04 -2.68
C MET A 173 0.02 9.54 -1.56
N TYR A 174 1.34 9.54 -1.73
CA TYR A 174 2.26 10.12 -0.74
C TYR A 174 2.06 11.62 -0.53
N SER A 175 1.73 12.35 -1.60
CA SER A 175 1.41 13.77 -1.49
C SER A 175 0.20 14.04 -0.57
N LEU A 176 -0.74 13.09 -0.49
CA LEU A 176 -1.88 13.16 0.45
C LEU A 176 -1.45 12.89 1.89
N ALA A 177 -0.48 11.99 2.12
CA ALA A 177 0.13 11.78 3.45
C ALA A 177 0.92 13.01 3.91
N ASP A 178 1.72 13.60 3.03
CA ASP A 178 2.45 14.84 3.29
C ASP A 178 1.47 15.98 3.67
N SER A 179 0.36 16.07 2.94
CA SER A 179 -0.71 17.05 3.22
C SER A 179 -1.43 16.80 4.55
N TYR A 180 -1.61 15.54 4.94
CA TYR A 180 -2.17 15.18 6.25
C TYR A 180 -1.22 15.57 7.39
N ALA A 181 0.07 15.27 7.26
CA ALA A 181 1.08 15.64 8.25
C ALA A 181 1.13 17.17 8.47
N GLU A 182 1.13 17.95 7.39
CA GLU A 182 1.10 19.41 7.47
C GLU A 182 -0.15 19.93 8.19
N ARG A 183 -1.33 19.42 7.85
CA ARG A 183 -2.60 19.87 8.45
C ARG A 183 -2.75 19.46 9.92
N SER A 184 -2.32 18.24 10.26
CA SER A 184 -2.35 17.72 11.62
C SER A 184 -1.27 18.33 12.52
N GLY A 185 -0.26 18.98 11.94
CA GLY A 185 0.92 19.45 12.65
C GLY A 185 1.85 18.32 13.08
N ALA A 186 1.71 17.12 12.48
CA ALA A 186 2.56 15.98 12.74
C ALA A 186 3.91 16.12 12.00
N GLU A 187 4.97 15.56 12.61
CA GLU A 187 6.27 15.42 11.97
C GLU A 187 6.19 14.40 10.84
N LEU A 188 6.49 14.82 9.61
CA LEU A 188 6.61 13.90 8.48
C LEU A 188 7.97 13.19 8.55
N VAL A 189 7.94 11.86 8.68
CA VAL A 189 9.12 10.99 8.66
C VAL A 189 9.12 10.19 7.36
N LYS A 190 10.15 10.37 6.55
CA LYS A 190 10.31 9.59 5.32
C LYS A 190 11.10 8.31 5.61
N THR A 191 10.61 7.18 5.13
CA THR A 191 11.23 5.87 5.34
C THR A 191 11.88 5.34 4.07
N PHE A 192 12.88 4.50 4.24
CA PHE A 192 13.49 3.64 3.25
C PHE A 192 12.51 2.52 2.85
N SER A 193 11.86 1.90 3.83
CA SER A 193 10.97 0.77 3.58
C SER A 193 9.68 1.18 2.86
N ILE A 194 9.30 0.44 1.81
CA ILE A 194 7.98 0.51 1.18
C ILE A 194 7.09 -0.49 1.89
N ILE A 195 6.19 0.04 2.72
CA ILE A 195 5.22 -0.74 3.49
C ILE A 195 3.86 -0.10 3.22
N ASP A 196 2.99 -0.86 2.57
CA ASP A 196 1.57 -0.53 2.51
C ASP A 196 1.02 -0.77 3.92
N GLY A 197 0.21 0.15 4.45
CA GLY A 197 -0.42 0.01 5.77
C GLY A 197 -0.98 -1.39 6.02
N GLY A 198 -1.87 -1.88 5.15
CA GLY A 198 -2.47 -3.19 5.34
C GLY A 198 -1.48 -4.37 5.29
N ASN A 199 -0.24 -4.13 4.87
CA ASN A 199 0.89 -5.06 4.94
C ASN A 199 1.70 -4.97 6.25
N MET A 200 1.23 -4.22 7.25
CA MET A 200 1.85 -4.07 8.56
C MET A 200 0.83 -4.24 9.69
N LEU A 201 1.18 -4.99 10.73
CA LEU A 201 0.38 -5.09 11.95
C LEU A 201 1.29 -5.04 13.18
N VAL A 202 0.97 -4.16 14.13
CA VAL A 202 1.75 -3.91 15.33
C VAL A 202 1.02 -4.47 16.55
N GLY A 203 1.73 -5.21 17.41
CA GLY A 203 1.17 -5.75 18.64
C GLY A 203 2.19 -5.88 19.75
N HIS A 204 1.77 -6.39 20.90
CA HIS A 204 2.62 -6.62 22.05
C HIS A 204 2.68 -8.09 22.44
N ARG A 205 3.88 -8.55 22.76
CA ARG A 205 4.13 -9.86 23.36
C ARG A 205 3.57 -9.93 24.79
N GLU A 206 3.54 -11.13 25.35
CA GLU A 206 3.12 -11.33 26.74
C GLU A 206 3.97 -10.53 27.76
N ASN A 207 5.27 -10.37 27.48
CA ASN A 207 6.17 -9.56 28.30
C ASN A 207 6.03 -8.04 28.08
N GLY A 208 5.13 -7.59 27.21
CA GLY A 208 4.88 -6.19 26.89
C GLY A 208 5.84 -5.57 25.86
N SER A 209 6.78 -6.31 25.28
CA SER A 209 7.59 -5.78 24.17
C SER A 209 6.77 -5.72 22.88
N GLN A 210 6.91 -4.63 22.12
CA GLN A 210 6.29 -4.48 20.81
C GLN A 210 6.90 -5.45 19.78
N TYR A 211 6.06 -5.96 18.88
CA TYR A 211 6.45 -6.66 17.67
C TYR A 211 5.71 -6.05 16.47
N VAL A 212 6.27 -6.24 15.28
CA VAL A 212 5.64 -5.85 14.01
C VAL A 212 5.61 -7.05 13.07
N LEU A 213 4.44 -7.34 12.52
CA LEU A 213 4.25 -8.29 11.43
C LEU A 213 4.29 -7.50 10.13
N VAL A 214 5.08 -7.95 9.15
CA VAL A 214 5.14 -7.34 7.83
C VAL A 214 4.97 -8.40 6.74
N GLY A 215 4.16 -8.11 5.72
CA GLY A 215 3.98 -8.97 4.55
C GLY A 215 5.28 -9.11 3.74
N ARG A 216 5.52 -10.31 3.17
CA ARG A 216 6.72 -10.59 2.38
C ARG A 216 6.90 -9.62 1.21
N ASP A 217 5.80 -9.16 0.61
CA ASP A 217 5.85 -8.26 -0.54
C ASP A 217 6.56 -6.95 -0.22
N SER A 218 6.35 -6.36 0.97
CA SER A 218 7.00 -5.11 1.37
C SER A 218 8.53 -5.23 1.33
N VAL A 219 9.09 -6.37 1.74
CA VAL A 219 10.54 -6.63 1.68
C VAL A 219 11.02 -6.74 0.23
N LEU A 220 10.32 -7.52 -0.59
CA LEU A 220 10.71 -7.77 -1.99
C LEU A 220 10.60 -6.50 -2.84
N GLN A 221 9.51 -5.74 -2.67
CA GLN A 221 9.28 -4.48 -3.36
C GLN A 221 10.37 -3.45 -3.02
N THR A 222 10.69 -3.32 -1.72
CA THR A 222 11.76 -2.42 -1.28
C THR A 222 13.11 -2.86 -1.85
N ALA A 223 13.45 -4.15 -1.79
CA ALA A 223 14.69 -4.66 -2.35
C ALA A 223 14.81 -4.36 -3.85
N LEU A 224 13.74 -4.62 -4.63
CA LEU A 224 13.71 -4.35 -6.07
C LEU A 224 13.81 -2.87 -6.43
N LEU A 225 13.27 -1.99 -5.60
CA LEU A 225 13.41 -0.54 -5.78
C LEU A 225 14.88 -0.14 -5.67
N TYR A 226 15.56 -0.57 -4.62
CA TYR A 226 16.92 -0.11 -4.32
C TYR A 226 18.01 -0.89 -5.05
N THR A 227 17.71 -2.05 -5.67
CA THR A 227 18.59 -2.71 -6.64
C THR A 227 18.34 -2.25 -8.08
N ARG A 228 17.50 -1.23 -8.30
CA ARG A 228 17.10 -0.76 -9.65
C ARG A 228 18.26 -0.35 -10.55
N TYR A 229 19.37 0.09 -9.95
CA TYR A 229 20.55 0.54 -10.66
C TYR A 229 21.78 -0.35 -10.47
N ASP A 230 21.63 -1.54 -9.86
CA ASP A 230 22.73 -2.50 -9.84
C ASP A 230 23.20 -2.78 -11.27
N ASN A 231 24.51 -2.92 -11.45
CA ASN A 231 25.14 -2.96 -12.78
C ASN A 231 24.51 -4.04 -13.66
N GLU A 232 24.19 -5.19 -13.07
CA GLU A 232 23.58 -6.31 -13.78
C GLU A 232 22.18 -5.98 -14.31
N ARG A 233 21.39 -5.17 -13.59
CA ARG A 233 20.07 -4.74 -14.08
C ARG A 233 20.19 -3.77 -15.25
N VAL A 234 21.17 -2.86 -15.20
CA VAL A 234 21.47 -1.98 -16.34
C VAL A 234 21.90 -2.79 -17.55
N GLU A 235 22.73 -3.82 -17.35
CA GLU A 235 23.14 -4.77 -18.38
C GLU A 235 21.96 -5.60 -18.93
N ALA A 236 21.02 -6.02 -18.08
CA ALA A 236 19.77 -6.68 -18.49
C ALA A 236 18.92 -5.76 -19.37
N LYS A 237 18.78 -4.49 -18.98
CA LYS A 237 18.08 -3.49 -19.79
C LYS A 237 18.78 -3.24 -21.12
N LYS A 238 20.11 -3.18 -21.12
CA LYS A 238 20.92 -3.06 -22.33
C LYS A 238 20.67 -4.23 -23.28
N GLN A 239 20.75 -5.47 -22.78
CA GLN A 239 20.44 -6.69 -23.55
C GLN A 239 19.02 -6.64 -24.15
N GLN A 240 18.01 -6.22 -23.36
CA GLN A 240 16.64 -6.05 -23.85
C GLN A 240 16.56 -5.02 -24.98
N MET A 241 17.24 -3.88 -24.84
CA MET A 241 17.27 -2.83 -25.86
C MET A 241 17.98 -3.30 -27.13
N GLU A 242 19.04 -4.10 -27.04
CA GLU A 242 19.69 -4.70 -28.20
C GLU A 242 18.75 -5.63 -28.96
N GLN A 243 18.00 -6.46 -28.25
CA GLN A 243 17.04 -7.41 -28.85
C GLN A 243 15.84 -6.72 -29.49
N THR A 244 15.37 -5.61 -28.91
CA THR A 244 14.19 -4.87 -29.38
C THR A 244 14.53 -3.75 -30.37
N GLY A 245 15.81 -3.60 -30.75
CA GLY A 245 16.25 -2.52 -31.64
C GLY A 245 16.27 -1.13 -31.01
N GLY A 246 16.27 -1.04 -29.68
CA GLY A 246 16.38 0.21 -28.91
C GLY A 246 17.66 1.02 -29.17
N PHE A 247 18.66 0.39 -29.78
CA PHE A 247 19.91 1.00 -30.27
C PHE A 247 19.97 1.17 -31.80
N THR A 248 18.82 1.05 -32.46
CA THR A 248 18.68 1.27 -33.91
C THR A 248 17.83 2.51 -34.13
N LEU A 249 18.49 3.64 -34.33
CA LEU A 249 17.85 4.93 -34.58
C LEU A 249 16.87 4.86 -35.76
N SER A 250 15.66 5.38 -35.54
CA SER A 250 14.62 5.52 -36.56
C SER A 250 14.01 6.92 -36.49
N ILE A 251 13.81 7.56 -37.65
CA ILE A 251 13.14 8.85 -37.76
C ILE A 251 12.01 8.71 -38.78
N ALA A 252 10.78 8.80 -38.29
CA ALA A 252 9.58 8.58 -39.10
C ALA A 252 8.42 9.44 -38.63
N LYS A 253 7.43 9.63 -39.50
CA LYS A 253 6.14 10.21 -39.12
C LYS A 253 5.28 9.10 -38.50
N PRO A 254 4.83 9.24 -37.24
CA PRO A 254 3.99 8.23 -36.61
C PRO A 254 2.61 8.20 -37.28
N LYS A 255 1.97 7.03 -37.25
CA LYS A 255 0.60 6.84 -37.73
C LYS A 255 -0.33 6.58 -36.56
N ILE A 256 -1.34 7.42 -36.38
CA ILE A 256 -2.39 7.26 -35.39
C ILE A 256 -3.70 7.03 -36.15
N HIS A 257 -4.37 5.90 -35.94
CA HIS A 257 -5.60 5.52 -36.66
C HIS A 257 -5.47 5.63 -38.20
N ASN A 258 -4.34 5.18 -38.75
CA ASN A 258 -3.99 5.27 -40.18
C ASN A 258 -3.81 6.70 -40.73
N ILE A 259 -3.77 7.72 -39.87
CA ILE A 259 -3.44 9.09 -40.24
C ILE A 259 -1.98 9.33 -39.87
N GLU A 260 -1.17 9.69 -40.86
CA GLU A 260 0.23 10.07 -40.65
C GLU A 260 0.28 11.49 -40.06
N LEU A 261 1.04 11.67 -38.98
CA LEU A 261 1.21 13.00 -38.37
C LEU A 261 2.10 13.91 -39.22
N ASP A 262 1.93 15.22 -39.08
CA ASP A 262 2.65 16.20 -39.87
C ASP A 262 4.11 16.41 -39.43
N HIS A 263 4.54 15.83 -38.32
CA HIS A 263 5.89 15.96 -37.77
C HIS A 263 6.62 14.61 -37.71
N TYR A 264 7.94 14.67 -37.84
CA TYR A 264 8.82 13.51 -37.62
C TYR A 264 9.10 13.35 -36.12
N ILE A 265 9.14 12.11 -35.65
CA ILE A 265 9.62 11.77 -34.32
C ILE A 265 10.86 10.89 -34.42
N GLN A 266 11.79 11.06 -33.49
CA GLN A 266 12.82 10.06 -33.26
C GLN A 266 12.23 8.88 -32.48
N SER A 267 12.59 7.67 -32.89
CA SER A 267 12.41 6.45 -32.12
C SER A 267 13.77 5.81 -31.94
N ASN A 268 14.04 5.27 -30.75
CA ASN A 268 15.31 4.65 -30.36
C ASN A 268 16.51 5.62 -30.44
N ASN A 269 17.72 5.10 -30.21
CA ASN A 269 18.94 5.91 -30.13
C ASN A 269 20.05 5.27 -30.95
N ASP A 270 20.98 6.07 -31.45
CA ASP A 270 22.22 5.59 -32.07
C ASP A 270 23.35 5.66 -31.03
N PRO A 271 24.00 4.54 -30.67
CA PRO A 271 25.05 4.53 -29.66
C PRO A 271 26.25 5.42 -29.97
N GLU A 272 26.54 5.70 -31.25
CA GLU A 272 27.63 6.59 -31.64
C GLU A 272 27.28 8.06 -31.39
N ILE A 273 26.01 8.47 -31.59
CA ILE A 273 25.53 9.79 -31.15
C ILE A 273 25.67 9.94 -29.63
N ASP A 274 25.23 8.94 -28.87
CA ASP A 274 25.34 8.94 -27.40
C ASP A 274 26.82 9.00 -26.95
N ARG A 275 27.71 8.23 -27.60
CA ARG A 275 29.15 8.24 -27.32
C ARG A 275 29.78 9.61 -27.59
N LEU A 276 29.50 10.20 -28.76
CA LEU A 276 29.98 11.55 -29.11
C LEU A 276 29.53 12.58 -28.07
N MET A 277 28.29 12.48 -27.60
CA MET A 277 27.76 13.36 -26.58
C MET A 277 28.49 13.18 -25.25
N LEU A 278 28.65 11.94 -24.78
CA LEU A 278 29.35 11.64 -23.53
C LEU A 278 30.82 12.09 -23.56
N ASP A 279 31.49 11.95 -24.71
CA ASP A 279 32.86 12.42 -24.92
C ASP A 279 32.96 13.95 -24.76
N ALA A 280 32.09 14.69 -25.48
CA ALA A 280 32.04 16.16 -25.39
C ALA A 280 31.71 16.67 -23.99
N LEU A 281 30.87 15.92 -23.26
CA LEU A 281 30.51 16.22 -21.90
C LEU A 281 31.67 15.99 -20.91
N GLY A 282 32.65 15.16 -21.27
CA GLY A 282 33.70 14.67 -20.38
C GLY A 282 33.21 13.55 -19.44
N LEU A 283 32.19 12.80 -19.87
CA LEU A 283 31.52 11.75 -19.09
C LEU A 283 31.88 10.33 -19.55
N LEU A 284 32.75 10.19 -20.55
CA LEU A 284 33.39 8.92 -20.88
C LEU A 284 34.53 8.63 -19.88
N PRO A 285 34.56 7.45 -19.24
CA PRO A 285 35.67 7.05 -18.40
C PRO A 285 36.99 7.02 -19.19
N SER A 286 38.05 7.60 -18.63
CA SER A 286 39.35 7.75 -19.29
C SER A 286 40.09 6.42 -19.54
N ASN A 287 39.67 5.35 -18.88
CA ASN A 287 40.22 4.00 -19.04
C ASN A 287 39.61 3.20 -20.20
N LEU A 288 38.66 3.76 -20.96
CA LEU A 288 38.09 3.12 -22.15
C LEU A 288 38.97 3.36 -23.38
N ASP A 289 39.94 2.45 -23.57
CA ASP A 289 41.01 2.51 -24.59
C ASP A 289 40.59 2.18 -26.04
N SER A 290 39.36 1.70 -26.25
CA SER A 290 38.86 1.35 -27.58
C SER A 290 37.49 1.96 -27.88
N LEU A 291 37.21 2.21 -29.17
CA LEU A 291 35.92 2.69 -29.63
C LEU A 291 34.77 1.75 -29.22
N GLU A 292 35.00 0.43 -29.30
CA GLU A 292 34.02 -0.58 -28.89
C GLU A 292 33.64 -0.44 -27.42
N LYS A 293 34.62 -0.30 -26.52
CA LYS A 293 34.35 -0.10 -25.09
C LYS A 293 33.60 1.20 -24.82
N GLN A 294 33.92 2.26 -25.56
CA GLN A 294 33.20 3.54 -25.44
C GLN A 294 31.75 3.44 -25.92
N ILE A 295 31.49 2.71 -27.02
CA ILE A 295 30.13 2.41 -27.49
C ILE A 295 29.35 1.60 -26.47
N GLU A 296 29.97 0.56 -25.89
CA GLU A 296 29.34 -0.25 -24.85
C GLU A 296 28.98 0.58 -23.61
N TYR A 297 29.85 1.49 -23.19
CA TYR A 297 29.54 2.44 -22.13
C TYR A 297 28.39 3.39 -22.49
N ALA A 298 28.35 3.88 -23.74
CA ALA A 298 27.24 4.72 -24.20
C ALA A 298 25.89 3.98 -24.14
N LYS A 299 25.86 2.72 -24.61
CA LYS A 299 24.69 1.84 -24.47
C LYS A 299 24.31 1.62 -23.00
N PHE A 300 25.29 1.41 -22.12
CA PHE A 300 25.07 1.24 -20.69
C PHE A 300 24.42 2.49 -20.06
N VAL A 301 24.95 3.68 -20.31
CA VAL A 301 24.38 4.94 -19.81
C VAL A 301 22.95 5.14 -20.33
N ARG A 302 22.70 4.83 -21.61
CA ARG A 302 21.37 4.93 -22.20
C ARG A 302 20.38 3.93 -21.59
N ALA A 303 20.81 2.68 -21.36
CA ALA A 303 20.01 1.66 -20.69
C ALA A 303 19.69 2.09 -19.24
N LYS A 304 20.67 2.64 -18.52
CA LYS A 304 20.49 3.21 -17.18
C LYS A 304 19.44 4.32 -17.20
N TYR A 305 19.50 5.24 -18.17
CA TYR A 305 18.49 6.28 -18.33
C TYR A 305 17.06 5.71 -18.46
N LYS A 306 16.90 4.61 -19.20
CA LYS A 306 15.59 3.95 -19.37
C LYS A 306 15.07 3.24 -18.12
N LEU A 307 15.90 3.07 -17.09
CA LEU A 307 15.49 2.56 -15.78
C LEU A 307 15.18 3.67 -14.77
N LEU A 308 15.48 4.93 -15.09
CA LEU A 308 15.18 6.05 -14.22
C LEU A 308 13.66 6.34 -14.18
N PRO A 309 13.09 6.77 -13.05
CA PRO A 309 11.71 7.24 -12.94
C PRO A 309 11.34 8.24 -14.05
N TYR A 310 10.07 8.30 -14.46
CA TYR A 310 9.63 9.19 -15.53
C TYR A 310 9.73 10.69 -15.19
N SER A 311 9.71 11.04 -13.89
CA SER A 311 9.73 12.40 -13.35
C SER A 311 11.15 12.88 -12.99
N GLN A 312 12.13 12.68 -13.89
CA GLN A 312 13.45 13.27 -13.67
C GLN A 312 13.37 14.80 -13.73
N ASP A 313 13.89 15.46 -12.70
CA ASP A 313 14.03 16.92 -12.70
C ASP A 313 15.22 17.34 -13.58
N GLU A 314 15.10 17.11 -14.88
CA GLU A 314 16.07 17.51 -15.89
C GLU A 314 16.11 19.04 -16.08
N SER A 315 15.16 19.78 -15.48
CA SER A 315 15.07 21.23 -15.59
C SER A 315 16.27 21.95 -14.96
N LYS A 316 16.94 21.30 -14.01
CA LYS A 316 18.16 21.79 -13.34
C LYS A 316 19.43 21.61 -14.17
N ILE A 317 19.38 20.85 -15.26
CA ILE A 317 20.56 20.60 -16.10
C ILE A 317 20.77 21.80 -17.01
N ILE A 318 21.80 22.58 -16.70
CA ILE A 318 22.25 23.70 -17.53
C ILE A 318 23.06 23.13 -18.70
N ILE A 319 22.63 23.45 -19.93
CA ILE A 319 23.33 23.04 -21.14
C ILE A 319 24.55 23.91 -21.33
N ASP A 320 25.73 23.29 -21.33
CA ASP A 320 26.96 23.91 -21.77
C ASP A 320 27.02 23.92 -23.30
N GLU A 321 26.52 25.00 -23.91
CA GLU A 321 26.54 25.20 -25.36
C GLU A 321 27.96 25.11 -25.94
N SER A 322 29.00 25.46 -25.17
CA SER A 322 30.38 25.36 -25.68
C SER A 322 30.77 23.90 -25.94
N LYS A 323 30.39 22.99 -25.04
CA LYS A 323 30.60 21.53 -25.21
C LYS A 323 29.71 20.96 -26.30
N LEU A 324 28.43 21.34 -26.34
CA LEU A 324 27.49 20.82 -27.32
C LEU A 324 27.90 21.18 -28.76
N ASN A 325 28.38 22.40 -28.97
CA ASN A 325 28.84 22.89 -30.28
C ASN A 325 30.03 22.09 -30.85
N ILE A 326 30.84 21.44 -30.02
CA ILE A 326 31.99 20.62 -30.46
C ILE A 326 31.51 19.42 -31.30
N VAL A 327 30.34 18.85 -30.95
CA VAL A 327 29.83 17.61 -31.55
C VAL A 327 28.60 17.79 -32.42
N ARG A 328 27.94 18.96 -32.38
CA ARG A 328 26.72 19.27 -33.14
C ARG A 328 26.82 18.93 -34.64
N ALA A 329 27.91 19.33 -35.30
CA ALA A 329 28.13 19.00 -36.72
C ALA A 329 28.35 17.49 -36.97
N LYS A 330 29.07 16.80 -36.08
CA LYS A 330 29.31 15.36 -36.17
C LYS A 330 28.03 14.55 -35.96
N ILE A 331 27.23 14.94 -34.99
CA ILE A 331 25.94 14.31 -34.69
C ILE A 331 24.99 14.49 -35.87
N LYS A 332 24.88 15.70 -36.43
CA LYS A 332 24.07 15.93 -37.63
C LYS A 332 24.51 15.03 -38.80
N SER A 333 25.81 14.97 -39.05
CA SER A 333 26.35 14.07 -40.09
C SER A 333 26.04 12.60 -39.80
N ARG A 334 26.04 12.18 -38.53
CA ARG A 334 25.70 10.81 -38.12
C ARG A 334 24.23 10.50 -38.36
N TYR A 335 23.32 11.42 -38.04
CA TYR A 335 21.90 11.30 -38.39
C TYR A 335 21.70 11.05 -39.89
N GLU A 336 22.31 11.88 -40.74
CA GLU A 336 22.19 11.77 -42.20
C GLU A 336 22.79 10.48 -42.73
N GLN A 337 23.91 10.03 -42.14
CA GLN A 337 24.55 8.75 -42.46
C GLN A 337 23.63 7.57 -42.14
N VAL A 338 23.04 7.54 -40.95
CA VAL A 338 22.17 6.44 -40.51
C VAL A 338 20.88 6.39 -41.35
N LEU A 339 20.33 7.54 -41.73
CA LEU A 339 19.12 7.61 -42.57
C LEU A 339 19.41 7.37 -44.06
N GLY A 340 20.67 7.48 -44.50
CA GLY A 340 21.05 7.44 -45.91
C GLY A 340 20.50 8.62 -46.73
N ARG A 341 20.10 9.71 -46.08
CA ARG A 341 19.52 10.91 -46.69
C ARG A 341 19.71 12.13 -45.78
N THR A 342 19.54 13.33 -46.36
CA THR A 342 19.49 14.57 -45.58
C THR A 342 18.33 14.55 -44.59
N LEU A 343 18.51 15.18 -43.42
CA LEU A 343 17.46 15.29 -42.41
C LEU A 343 16.22 16.02 -42.98
N PRO A 344 14.99 15.54 -42.72
CA PRO A 344 13.77 16.26 -43.06
C PRO A 344 13.73 17.64 -42.39
N LYS A 345 13.20 18.65 -43.08
CA LYS A 345 13.13 20.02 -42.53
C LYS A 345 12.22 20.12 -41.32
N GLU A 346 11.22 19.25 -41.26
CA GLU A 346 10.21 19.16 -40.21
C GLU A 346 10.70 18.36 -38.99
N PHE A 347 11.89 17.73 -39.07
CA PHE A 347 12.50 17.03 -37.95
C PHE A 347 13.38 17.98 -37.13
N ASN A 348 12.99 18.25 -35.89
CA ASN A 348 13.72 19.12 -34.98
C ASN A 348 14.87 18.37 -34.29
N TRP A 349 15.92 18.04 -35.05
CA TRP A 349 17.07 17.29 -34.53
C TRP A 349 17.84 18.03 -33.43
N GLU A 350 17.83 19.37 -33.39
CA GLU A 350 18.46 20.16 -32.30
C GLU A 350 17.75 19.94 -30.97
N HIS A 351 16.42 19.79 -30.99
CA HIS A 351 15.66 19.42 -29.80
C HIS A 351 16.03 18.02 -29.31
N GLU A 352 16.09 17.03 -30.21
CA GLU A 352 16.49 15.65 -29.86
C GLU A 352 17.92 15.59 -29.30
N VAL A 353 18.84 16.39 -29.83
CA VAL A 353 20.20 16.53 -29.33
C VAL A 353 20.24 17.15 -27.94
N THR A 354 19.42 18.17 -27.72
CA THR A 354 19.28 18.85 -26.41
C THR A 354 18.70 17.90 -25.37
N ASP A 355 17.69 17.12 -25.74
CA ASP A 355 17.09 16.13 -24.85
C ASP A 355 18.10 15.01 -24.55
N ALA A 356 18.79 14.47 -25.57
CA ALA A 356 19.84 13.48 -25.35
C ALA A 356 20.95 13.99 -24.42
N TYR A 357 21.36 15.27 -24.55
CA TYR A 357 22.32 15.90 -23.64
C TYR A 357 21.85 15.81 -22.18
N LYS A 358 20.61 16.23 -21.89
CA LYS A 358 20.05 16.21 -20.54
C LYS A 358 19.98 14.79 -19.98
N GLN A 359 19.43 13.87 -20.77
CA GLN A 359 19.23 12.47 -20.38
C GLN A 359 20.55 11.76 -20.06
N LEU A 360 21.56 11.91 -20.92
CA LEU A 360 22.87 11.29 -20.74
C LEU A 360 23.65 11.93 -19.59
N THR A 361 23.60 13.27 -19.47
CA THR A 361 24.22 13.98 -18.35
C THR A 361 23.62 13.52 -17.03
N TYR A 362 22.30 13.40 -16.97
CA TYR A 362 21.61 12.92 -15.78
C TYR A 362 22.03 11.48 -15.47
N ALA A 363 21.84 10.54 -16.40
CA ALA A 363 22.09 9.12 -16.16
C ALA A 363 23.56 8.79 -15.82
N ALA A 364 24.52 9.45 -16.47
CA ALA A 364 25.94 9.25 -16.20
C ALA A 364 26.32 9.72 -14.78
N ASN A 365 25.76 10.85 -14.33
CA ASN A 365 26.07 11.43 -13.01
C ASN A 365 25.14 10.94 -11.89
N HIS A 366 24.03 10.28 -12.22
CA HIS A 366 23.08 9.79 -11.24
C HIS A 366 23.75 8.72 -10.37
N ALA A 367 24.07 9.08 -9.13
CA ALA A 367 24.43 8.12 -8.10
C ALA A 367 23.17 7.41 -7.61
N GLN A 368 23.32 6.18 -7.13
CA GLN A 368 22.18 5.42 -6.65
C GLN A 368 21.60 6.06 -5.37
N ASP A 369 20.29 5.92 -5.19
CA ASP A 369 19.59 6.37 -3.97
C ASP A 369 20.00 5.58 -2.71
N PHE A 370 20.79 4.52 -2.89
CA PHE A 370 21.26 3.61 -1.85
C PHE A 370 22.72 3.22 -2.09
N ASP A 371 23.49 3.10 -1.00
CA ASP A 371 24.90 2.70 -1.05
C ASP A 371 25.03 1.18 -1.27
N LEU A 372 25.26 0.78 -2.52
CA LEU A 372 25.42 -0.65 -2.85
C LEU A 372 26.61 -1.33 -2.18
N SER A 373 27.59 -0.58 -1.64
CA SER A 373 28.69 -1.21 -0.92
C SER A 373 28.21 -1.97 0.33
N LEU A 374 27.05 -1.60 0.88
CA LEU A 374 26.38 -2.32 1.97
C LEU A 374 25.99 -3.75 1.56
N ILE A 375 25.63 -3.97 0.29
CA ILE A 375 25.34 -5.32 -0.23
C ILE A 375 26.62 -6.15 -0.24
N ASP A 376 27.72 -5.58 -0.70
CA ASP A 376 29.02 -6.26 -0.76
C ASP A 376 29.51 -6.65 0.64
N ASP A 377 29.30 -5.78 1.63
CA ASP A 377 29.60 -6.08 3.03
C ASP A 377 28.68 -7.17 3.59
N LYS A 378 27.37 -7.10 3.31
CA LYS A 378 26.40 -8.11 3.76
C LYS A 378 26.69 -9.50 3.16
N ILE A 379 27.12 -9.56 1.90
CA ILE A 379 27.50 -10.82 1.24
C ILE A 379 28.61 -11.56 1.99
N ARG A 380 29.53 -10.83 2.64
CA ARG A 380 30.64 -11.43 3.39
C ARG A 380 30.16 -12.12 4.66
N THR A 381 29.02 -11.70 5.21
CA THR A 381 28.48 -12.24 6.46
C THR A 381 27.33 -13.23 6.25
N ILE A 382 26.60 -13.12 5.14
CA ILE A 382 25.44 -13.99 4.89
C ILE A 382 25.87 -15.41 4.48
N ALA A 383 25.22 -16.40 5.09
CA ALA A 383 25.37 -17.80 4.70
C ALA A 383 24.91 -18.02 3.25
N SER A 384 25.56 -18.94 2.54
CA SER A 384 25.06 -19.36 1.24
C SER A 384 23.93 -20.36 1.43
N ASP A 385 22.85 -20.18 0.67
CA ASP A 385 21.74 -21.12 0.58
C ASP A 385 21.47 -21.36 -0.91
N PRO A 386 22.06 -22.42 -1.49
CA PRO A 386 21.91 -22.70 -2.91
C PRO A 386 20.46 -22.94 -3.36
N ALA A 387 19.58 -23.40 -2.45
CA ALA A 387 18.17 -23.62 -2.76
C ALA A 387 17.43 -22.28 -2.87
N LEU A 388 17.66 -21.37 -1.93
CA LEU A 388 17.10 -20.02 -1.96
C LEU A 388 17.69 -19.16 -3.10
N GLU A 389 19.00 -19.28 -3.34
CA GLU A 389 19.67 -18.64 -4.47
C GLU A 389 19.03 -19.08 -5.79
N LYS A 390 18.85 -20.40 -5.99
CA LYS A 390 18.20 -20.94 -7.18
C LYS A 390 16.73 -20.51 -7.31
N HIS A 391 16.02 -20.40 -6.18
CA HIS A 391 14.64 -19.94 -6.14
C HIS A 391 14.50 -18.51 -6.70
N TYR A 392 15.39 -17.60 -6.32
CA TYR A 392 15.34 -16.21 -6.82
C TYR A 392 15.88 -16.02 -8.25
N VAL A 393 16.72 -16.92 -8.79
CA VAL A 393 17.25 -16.80 -10.16
C VAL A 393 16.15 -16.62 -11.19
N ALA A 394 15.11 -17.47 -11.17
CA ALA A 394 14.04 -17.42 -12.16
C ALA A 394 13.20 -16.13 -12.05
N MET A 395 12.95 -15.69 -10.82
CA MET A 395 12.21 -14.46 -10.54
C MET A 395 12.99 -13.22 -11.00
N LEU A 396 14.29 -13.16 -10.71
CA LEU A 396 15.16 -12.05 -11.12
C LEU A 396 15.31 -11.95 -12.64
N GLU A 397 15.46 -13.08 -13.34
CA GLU A 397 15.49 -13.11 -14.80
C GLU A 397 14.16 -12.64 -15.41
N ALA A 398 13.02 -13.13 -14.89
CA ALA A 398 11.70 -12.74 -15.37
C ALA A 398 11.39 -11.25 -15.12
N GLY A 399 11.78 -10.74 -13.95
CA GLY A 399 11.64 -9.33 -13.57
C GLY A 399 12.62 -8.37 -14.26
N GLY A 400 13.47 -8.87 -15.16
CA GLY A 400 14.47 -8.05 -15.86
C GLY A 400 15.55 -7.45 -14.95
N GLN A 401 15.75 -8.04 -13.78
CA GLN A 401 16.81 -7.65 -12.82
C GLN A 401 18.17 -8.23 -13.22
N MET A 402 18.17 -9.21 -14.12
CA MET A 402 19.34 -9.95 -14.56
C MET A 402 19.22 -10.31 -16.05
N ARG A 403 20.36 -10.35 -16.75
CA ARG A 403 20.42 -10.83 -18.14
C ARG A 403 19.96 -12.28 -18.26
N LYS A 404 19.37 -12.62 -19.40
CA LYS A 404 18.96 -14.00 -19.68
C LYS A 404 20.16 -14.87 -20.06
N GLY A 405 20.12 -16.13 -19.63
CA GLY A 405 21.07 -17.16 -20.07
C GLY A 405 22.46 -17.05 -19.48
N LEU A 406 22.61 -16.39 -18.32
CA LEU A 406 23.88 -16.39 -17.59
C LEU A 406 24.26 -17.81 -17.11
N PRO A 407 25.56 -18.10 -16.96
CA PRO A 407 25.99 -19.31 -16.27
C PRO A 407 25.39 -19.41 -14.88
N ASP A 408 24.99 -20.61 -14.47
CA ASP A 408 24.32 -20.88 -13.20
C ASP A 408 25.09 -20.38 -11.96
N SER A 409 26.44 -20.40 -11.98
CA SER A 409 27.26 -19.82 -10.90
C SER A 409 27.18 -18.29 -10.84
N GLU A 410 27.09 -17.62 -11.99
CA GLU A 410 26.96 -16.16 -12.08
C GLU A 410 25.55 -15.75 -11.66
N ALA A 411 24.52 -16.44 -12.17
CA ALA A 411 23.12 -16.19 -11.82
C ALA A 411 22.88 -16.34 -10.32
N ARG A 412 23.43 -17.38 -9.68
CA ARG A 412 23.35 -17.54 -8.23
C ARG A 412 24.10 -16.45 -7.45
N THR A 413 25.20 -15.93 -7.99
CA THR A 413 25.92 -14.81 -7.36
C THR A 413 25.04 -13.55 -7.33
N ILE A 414 24.32 -13.29 -8.42
CA ILE A 414 23.36 -12.18 -8.51
C ILE A 414 22.17 -12.41 -7.58
N ALA A 415 21.64 -13.64 -7.52
CA ALA A 415 20.59 -13.99 -6.55
C ALA A 415 21.06 -13.79 -5.10
N LYS A 416 22.31 -14.15 -4.78
CA LYS A 416 22.89 -13.90 -3.45
C LYS A 416 22.97 -12.40 -3.12
N ARG A 417 23.26 -11.53 -4.09
CA ARG A 417 23.19 -10.07 -3.92
C ARG A 417 21.77 -9.61 -3.57
N PHE A 418 20.77 -10.13 -4.28
CA PHE A 418 19.38 -9.81 -3.99
C PHE A 418 18.95 -10.28 -2.59
N ILE A 419 19.32 -11.50 -2.20
CA ILE A 419 19.05 -12.02 -0.84
C ILE A 419 19.72 -11.12 0.22
N ALA A 420 20.98 -10.73 0.00
CA ALA A 420 21.67 -9.79 0.89
C ALA A 420 20.94 -8.44 0.98
N MET A 421 20.36 -7.95 -0.13
CA MET A 421 19.52 -6.76 -0.10
C MET A 421 18.26 -6.97 0.76
N THR A 422 17.59 -8.11 0.66
CA THR A 422 16.40 -8.38 1.50
C THR A 422 16.74 -8.38 3.00
N GLU A 423 17.90 -8.88 3.41
CA GLU A 423 18.36 -8.79 4.80
C GLU A 423 18.64 -7.35 5.23
N ILE A 424 19.26 -6.53 4.37
CA ILE A 424 19.47 -5.09 4.65
C ILE A 424 18.13 -4.36 4.80
N VAL A 425 17.16 -4.67 3.93
CA VAL A 425 15.80 -4.12 4.01
C VAL A 425 15.18 -4.45 5.34
N GLU A 426 15.24 -5.71 5.78
CA GLU A 426 14.66 -6.14 7.06
C GLU A 426 15.36 -5.47 8.26
N GLU A 427 16.68 -5.26 8.21
CA GLU A 427 17.42 -4.51 9.24
C GLU A 427 17.01 -3.04 9.30
N LYS A 428 16.91 -2.38 8.12
CA LYS A 428 16.48 -0.99 8.01
C LYS A 428 15.03 -0.82 8.46
N MET A 429 14.17 -1.74 8.06
CA MET A 429 12.77 -1.77 8.47
C MET A 429 12.62 -1.91 9.99
N ALA A 430 13.41 -2.78 10.63
CA ALA A 430 13.40 -2.90 12.09
C ALA A 430 13.83 -1.60 12.78
N GLU A 431 14.91 -0.96 12.28
CA GLU A 431 15.39 0.36 12.76
C GLU A 431 14.31 1.45 12.64
N GLU A 432 13.66 1.53 11.48
CA GLU A 432 12.62 2.52 11.16
C GLU A 432 11.35 2.35 11.97
N LEU A 433 11.02 1.11 12.31
CA LEU A 433 9.85 0.76 13.10
C LEU A 433 10.13 0.78 14.61
N GLY A 434 11.38 1.04 15.01
CA GLY A 434 11.76 1.12 16.43
C GLY A 434 11.74 -0.23 17.15
N VAL A 435 11.85 -1.34 16.42
CA VAL A 435 11.87 -2.70 16.98
C VAL A 435 13.21 -3.38 16.73
N THR A 436 13.53 -4.39 17.54
CA THR A 436 14.69 -5.25 17.28
C THR A 436 14.41 -6.17 16.09
N ARG A 437 15.46 -6.69 15.44
CA ARG A 437 15.31 -7.63 14.32
C ARG A 437 14.43 -8.85 14.67
N ASP A 438 14.55 -9.39 15.88
CA ASP A 438 13.73 -10.51 16.40
C ASP A 438 12.24 -10.14 16.64
N ASN A 439 11.94 -8.84 16.69
CA ASN A 439 10.59 -8.31 16.84
C ASN A 439 10.01 -7.80 15.51
N LEU A 440 10.76 -7.89 14.42
CA LEU A 440 10.26 -7.76 13.06
C LEU A 440 10.01 -9.16 12.47
N ILE A 441 8.74 -9.52 12.31
CA ILE A 441 8.34 -10.83 11.78
C ILE A 441 7.87 -10.65 10.34
N ILE A 442 8.67 -11.13 9.39
CA ILE A 442 8.27 -11.18 7.98
C ILE A 442 7.41 -12.43 7.75
N LEU A 443 6.17 -12.21 7.35
CA LEU A 443 5.20 -13.27 7.11
C LEU A 443 5.08 -13.59 5.63
N THR A 444 4.90 -14.88 5.36
CA THR A 444 4.31 -15.31 4.10
C THR A 444 2.95 -14.63 3.94
N GLN A 445 2.70 -14.02 2.79
CA GLN A 445 1.49 -13.22 2.59
C GLN A 445 0.29 -14.13 2.23
N PRO A 446 -0.83 -14.08 2.98
CA PRO A 446 -1.98 -14.96 2.75
C PRO A 446 -2.83 -14.54 1.56
N GLY A 447 -2.80 -13.28 1.15
CA GLY A 447 -3.68 -12.70 0.14
C GLY A 447 -3.15 -11.33 -0.28
N PHE A 448 -4.05 -10.40 -0.57
CA PHE A 448 -3.65 -9.05 -0.96
C PHE A 448 -2.89 -8.30 0.16
N HIS A 449 -3.53 -8.02 1.29
CA HIS A 449 -2.89 -7.44 2.48
C HIS A 449 -2.98 -8.39 3.69
N ILE A 450 -2.05 -8.27 4.65
CA ILE A 450 -2.03 -9.17 5.81
C ILE A 450 -3.14 -8.85 6.82
N ASP A 451 -3.52 -7.58 6.96
CA ASP A 451 -4.62 -7.08 7.80
C ASP A 451 -6.01 -7.63 7.41
N MET A 452 -6.14 -8.11 6.17
CA MET A 452 -7.33 -8.76 5.63
C MET A 452 -7.49 -10.21 6.12
N GLN A 453 -6.46 -10.78 6.74
CA GLN A 453 -6.40 -12.21 7.11
C GLN A 453 -5.84 -12.44 8.52
N LEU A 454 -5.18 -11.44 9.09
CA LEU A 454 -4.58 -11.46 10.42
C LEU A 454 -5.02 -10.25 11.24
N ARG A 455 -5.04 -10.42 12.56
CA ARG A 455 -5.25 -9.31 13.49
C ARG A 455 -4.59 -9.60 14.84
N PRO A 456 -3.67 -8.77 15.35
CA PRO A 456 -3.12 -8.91 16.69
C PRO A 456 -4.22 -8.94 17.76
N LEU A 457 -3.94 -9.55 18.90
CA LEU A 457 -4.74 -9.51 20.13
C LEU A 457 -3.80 -9.18 21.30
N GLU A 458 -4.28 -9.27 22.54
CA GLU A 458 -3.41 -9.12 23.71
C GLU A 458 -2.44 -10.30 23.89
N LYS A 459 -1.27 -10.01 24.48
CA LYS A 459 -0.29 -10.99 24.99
C LYS A 459 0.28 -11.92 23.91
N GLY A 460 0.64 -11.35 22.75
CA GLY A 460 1.27 -12.07 21.65
C GLY A 460 0.35 -13.05 20.91
N LYS A 461 -0.96 -12.98 21.14
CA LYS A 461 -1.94 -13.74 20.36
C LYS A 461 -2.21 -13.01 19.05
N VAL A 462 -2.39 -13.77 17.97
CA VAL A 462 -2.71 -13.22 16.65
C VAL A 462 -3.86 -14.03 16.06
N LEU A 463 -5.00 -13.38 15.79
CA LEU A 463 -6.09 -13.99 15.03
C LEU A 463 -5.62 -14.28 13.60
N ILE A 464 -5.99 -15.44 13.08
CA ILE A 464 -5.72 -15.84 11.71
C ILE A 464 -6.98 -16.43 11.12
N ASN A 465 -7.38 -15.94 9.96
CA ASN A 465 -8.49 -16.48 9.21
C ASN A 465 -8.29 -17.98 8.93
N ASP A 466 -9.35 -18.75 9.11
CA ASP A 466 -9.32 -20.18 8.92
C ASP A 466 -10.57 -20.68 8.21
N HIS A 467 -10.36 -21.31 7.06
CA HIS A 467 -11.45 -21.73 6.19
C HIS A 467 -12.37 -22.78 6.83
N GLU A 468 -11.89 -23.61 7.77
CA GLU A 468 -12.76 -24.56 8.48
C GLU A 468 -13.70 -23.82 9.45
N TYR A 469 -13.22 -22.76 10.09
CA TYR A 469 -14.07 -21.90 10.92
C TYR A 469 -15.04 -21.07 10.07
N ASN A 470 -14.61 -20.59 8.90
CA ASN A 470 -15.51 -19.95 7.92
C ASN A 470 -16.64 -20.90 7.50
N LYS A 471 -16.32 -22.17 7.19
CA LYS A 471 -17.34 -23.19 6.88
C LYS A 471 -18.29 -23.42 8.05
N ALA A 472 -17.77 -23.49 9.27
CA ALA A 472 -18.58 -23.71 10.46
C ALA A 472 -19.60 -22.59 10.68
N ILE A 473 -19.18 -21.32 10.57
CA ILE A 473 -20.07 -20.18 10.77
C ILE A 473 -21.08 -20.03 9.62
N VAL A 474 -20.65 -20.27 8.37
CA VAL A 474 -21.55 -20.25 7.20
C VAL A 474 -22.58 -21.37 7.30
N LYS A 475 -22.17 -22.58 7.71
CA LYS A 475 -23.09 -23.71 7.92
C LYS A 475 -24.08 -23.43 9.04
N TYR A 476 -23.64 -22.79 10.12
CA TYR A 476 -24.54 -22.36 11.20
C TYR A 476 -25.59 -21.36 10.67
N ALA A 477 -25.15 -20.32 9.98
CA ALA A 477 -26.04 -19.30 9.43
C ALA A 477 -27.01 -19.87 8.38
N ALA A 478 -26.55 -20.74 7.48
CA ALA A 478 -27.38 -21.39 6.45
C ALA A 478 -28.54 -22.23 7.04
N ASN A 479 -28.36 -22.76 8.25
CA ASN A 479 -29.38 -23.53 8.97
C ASN A 479 -30.25 -22.68 9.91
N SER A 480 -30.02 -21.36 9.96
CA SER A 480 -30.80 -20.47 10.79
C SER A 480 -32.22 -20.30 10.25
N PRO A 481 -33.25 -20.33 11.11
CA PRO A 481 -34.62 -20.00 10.71
C PRO A 481 -34.82 -18.50 10.44
N SER A 482 -33.86 -17.65 10.85
CA SER A 482 -33.94 -16.19 10.77
C SER A 482 -33.47 -15.59 9.45
N ILE A 483 -32.98 -16.41 8.52
CA ILE A 483 -32.53 -15.97 7.19
C ILE A 483 -33.57 -16.31 6.10
N THR A 484 -33.54 -15.56 5.02
CA THR A 484 -34.36 -15.78 3.83
C THR A 484 -33.90 -17.02 3.02
N GLU A 485 -34.77 -17.52 2.14
CA GLU A 485 -34.40 -18.63 1.24
C GLU A 485 -33.28 -18.24 0.26
N GLU A 486 -33.28 -16.98 -0.20
CA GLU A 486 -32.23 -16.47 -1.09
C GLU A 486 -30.86 -16.48 -0.39
N GLU A 487 -30.78 -15.95 0.84
CA GLU A 487 -29.57 -15.99 1.66
C GLU A 487 -29.13 -17.43 1.96
N ARG A 488 -30.08 -18.33 2.23
CA ARG A 488 -29.78 -19.75 2.48
C ARG A 488 -29.11 -20.38 1.26
N VAL A 489 -29.63 -20.14 0.07
CA VAL A 489 -29.04 -20.64 -1.18
C VAL A 489 -27.66 -20.04 -1.42
N GLU A 490 -27.48 -18.74 -1.20
CA GLU A 490 -26.16 -18.08 -1.32
C GLU A 490 -25.12 -18.69 -0.36
N LEU A 491 -25.49 -18.90 0.91
CA LEU A 491 -24.61 -19.49 1.92
C LEU A 491 -24.31 -20.97 1.66
N GLN A 492 -25.29 -21.75 1.19
CA GLN A 492 -25.06 -23.15 0.81
C GLN A 492 -24.07 -23.26 -0.36
N LYS A 493 -24.17 -22.35 -1.34
CA LYS A 493 -23.18 -22.27 -2.42
C LYS A 493 -21.80 -21.91 -1.89
N ALA A 494 -21.71 -20.93 -0.98
CA ALA A 494 -20.46 -20.50 -0.37
C ALA A 494 -19.69 -21.63 0.34
N LEU A 495 -20.39 -22.63 0.90
CA LEU A 495 -19.73 -23.81 1.50
C LEU A 495 -18.85 -24.57 0.50
N THR A 496 -19.28 -24.66 -0.77
CA THR A 496 -18.49 -25.34 -1.82
C THR A 496 -17.28 -24.49 -2.23
N ASP A 497 -17.45 -23.17 -2.31
CA ASP A 497 -16.34 -22.26 -2.65
C ASP A 497 -15.28 -22.24 -1.54
N LEU A 498 -15.72 -22.27 -0.28
CA LEU A 498 -14.84 -22.39 0.89
C LEU A 498 -14.05 -23.70 0.93
N ASP A 499 -14.58 -24.81 0.41
CA ASP A 499 -13.84 -26.07 0.28
C ASP A 499 -12.67 -25.95 -0.71
N ASN A 500 -12.84 -25.17 -1.78
CA ASN A 500 -11.77 -24.92 -2.75
C ASN A 500 -10.74 -23.94 -2.19
N GLN A 501 -11.20 -22.82 -1.62
CA GLN A 501 -10.31 -21.84 -0.97
C GLN A 501 -9.49 -22.46 0.16
N ALA A 502 -10.09 -23.36 0.95
CA ALA A 502 -9.39 -24.08 1.99
C ALA A 502 -8.18 -24.86 1.43
N LYS A 503 -8.32 -25.48 0.26
CA LYS A 503 -7.22 -26.23 -0.38
C LYS A 503 -6.13 -25.29 -0.87
N ASP A 504 -6.52 -24.19 -1.50
CA ASP A 504 -5.57 -23.23 -2.09
C ASP A 504 -4.73 -22.53 -1.01
N TYR A 505 -5.34 -22.15 0.11
CA TYR A 505 -4.65 -21.38 1.16
C TYR A 505 -4.12 -22.23 2.32
N ASN A 506 -4.36 -23.56 2.36
CA ASN A 506 -4.00 -24.39 3.51
C ASN A 506 -2.51 -24.31 3.86
N GLU A 507 -1.63 -24.53 2.88
CA GLU A 507 -0.19 -24.53 3.13
C GLU A 507 0.32 -23.13 3.47
N ILE A 508 -0.29 -22.07 2.92
CA ILE A 508 0.08 -20.68 3.22
C ILE A 508 -0.29 -20.37 4.69
N HIS A 509 -1.53 -20.63 5.09
CA HIS A 509 -1.97 -20.38 6.48
C HIS A 509 -1.19 -21.26 7.47
N LYS A 510 -0.82 -22.47 7.08
CA LYS A 510 0.05 -23.34 7.89
C LYS A 510 1.45 -22.75 8.05
N LYS A 511 2.04 -22.21 6.98
CA LYS A 511 3.34 -21.52 7.03
C LYS A 511 3.30 -20.27 7.90
N ILE A 512 2.23 -19.46 7.79
CA ILE A 512 2.03 -18.28 8.64
C ILE A 512 1.94 -18.68 10.12
N ARG A 513 1.15 -19.70 10.47
CA ARG A 513 1.07 -20.20 11.84
C ARG A 513 2.42 -20.67 12.37
N GLN A 514 3.20 -21.34 11.52
CA GLN A 514 4.56 -21.75 11.85
C GLN A 514 5.46 -20.53 12.12
N GLN A 515 5.48 -19.54 11.22
CA GLN A 515 6.29 -18.32 11.38
C GLN A 515 5.93 -17.55 12.67
N LEU A 516 4.64 -17.43 12.98
CA LEU A 516 4.19 -16.80 14.23
C LEU A 516 4.66 -17.58 15.45
N THR A 517 4.54 -18.92 15.42
CA THR A 517 4.96 -19.78 16.54
C THR A 517 6.47 -19.74 16.74
N GLU A 518 7.26 -19.80 15.66
CA GLU A 518 8.73 -19.67 15.68
C GLU A 518 9.17 -18.32 16.23
N ALA A 519 8.41 -17.26 15.95
CA ALA A 519 8.61 -15.94 16.51
C ALA A 519 8.13 -15.80 17.97
N GLY A 520 7.64 -16.86 18.63
CA GLY A 520 7.15 -16.81 20.00
C GLY A 520 5.78 -16.14 20.17
N LEU A 521 4.97 -16.08 19.11
CA LEU A 521 3.59 -15.62 19.12
C LEU A 521 2.62 -16.81 19.12
N THR A 522 1.38 -16.57 19.52
CA THR A 522 0.33 -17.60 19.61
C THR A 522 -0.70 -17.42 18.49
N PRO A 523 -0.68 -18.23 17.44
CA PRO A 523 -1.72 -18.18 16.40
C PRO A 523 -3.08 -18.66 16.94
N VAL A 524 -4.14 -17.87 16.72
CA VAL A 524 -5.52 -18.17 17.11
C VAL A 524 -6.38 -18.26 15.84
N ARG A 525 -6.76 -19.48 15.46
CA ARG A 525 -7.59 -19.73 14.28
C ARG A 525 -9.02 -19.25 14.51
N THR A 526 -9.60 -18.55 13.53
CA THR A 526 -10.98 -18.05 13.62
C THR A 526 -11.65 -17.92 12.25
N ALA A 527 -12.98 -17.77 12.25
CA ALA A 527 -13.68 -17.29 11.07
C ALA A 527 -13.40 -15.80 10.92
N GLY A 528 -13.00 -15.37 9.73
CA GLY A 528 -12.54 -13.99 9.52
C GLY A 528 -12.97 -13.43 8.18
N ALA A 529 -12.46 -14.01 7.11
CA ALA A 529 -12.61 -13.49 5.75
C ALA A 529 -13.06 -14.57 4.77
N PHE A 530 -14.19 -14.35 4.09
CA PHE A 530 -14.77 -15.23 3.08
C PHE A 530 -15.79 -14.51 2.20
N ARG A 531 -16.30 -15.19 1.17
CA ARG A 531 -17.29 -14.67 0.23
C ARG A 531 -18.54 -15.54 0.18
N TYR A 532 -19.71 -14.92 0.02
CA TYR A 532 -20.95 -15.61 -0.36
C TYR A 532 -21.70 -14.81 -1.43
N GLY A 533 -22.19 -15.49 -2.48
CA GLY A 533 -22.83 -14.80 -3.60
C GLY A 533 -21.90 -13.75 -4.23
N ASN A 534 -22.35 -12.50 -4.26
CA ASN A 534 -21.54 -11.34 -4.68
C ASN A 534 -20.96 -10.51 -3.52
N LYS A 535 -21.13 -10.95 -2.28
CA LYS A 535 -20.80 -10.20 -1.06
C LYS A 535 -19.57 -10.77 -0.37
N ASP A 536 -18.72 -9.90 0.14
CA ASP A 536 -17.52 -10.26 0.89
C ASP A 536 -17.73 -9.99 2.38
N VAL A 537 -17.28 -10.90 3.23
CA VAL A 537 -17.22 -10.75 4.68
C VAL A 537 -15.76 -10.70 5.08
N ASN A 538 -15.39 -9.70 5.85
CA ASN A 538 -14.06 -9.65 6.45
C ASN A 538 -14.12 -9.01 7.84
N TRP A 539 -14.12 -9.84 8.87
CA TRP A 539 -14.00 -9.38 10.24
C TRP A 539 -12.56 -9.27 10.74
N MET A 540 -11.55 -9.48 9.90
CA MET A 540 -10.14 -9.29 10.26
C MET A 540 -9.70 -7.84 10.03
N ASN A 541 -10.28 -7.19 9.02
CA ASN A 541 -9.99 -5.80 8.67
C ASN A 541 -10.78 -4.81 9.53
N GLY A 542 -10.45 -4.74 10.82
CA GLY A 542 -11.15 -3.92 11.79
C GLY A 542 -10.21 -3.33 12.85
N ILE A 543 -10.75 -2.35 13.58
CA ILE A 543 -10.03 -1.58 14.58
C ILE A 543 -10.28 -2.18 15.96
N MET A 544 -9.22 -2.51 16.69
CA MET A 544 -9.35 -2.92 18.09
C MET A 544 -8.54 -2.07 19.05
N GLY A 545 -8.96 -2.10 20.30
CA GLY A 545 -8.27 -1.39 21.35
C GLY A 545 -9.04 -1.40 22.65
N THR A 546 -8.67 -0.47 23.51
CA THR A 546 -9.31 -0.21 24.79
C THR A 546 -9.69 1.26 24.88
N GLY A 547 -10.98 1.50 25.12
CA GLY A 547 -11.50 2.80 25.52
C GLY A 547 -12.04 2.69 26.95
N ASN A 548 -13.36 2.91 27.11
CA ASN A 548 -14.09 2.59 28.35
C ASN A 548 -14.08 1.08 28.64
N SER A 549 -14.08 0.25 27.60
CA SER A 549 -13.88 -1.20 27.67
C SER A 549 -12.95 -1.67 26.54
N LYS A 550 -12.59 -2.96 26.55
CA LYS A 550 -12.05 -3.62 25.35
C LYS A 550 -13.11 -3.55 24.26
N PHE A 551 -12.71 -3.20 23.04
CA PHE A 551 -13.64 -3.16 21.91
C PHE A 551 -13.02 -3.72 20.64
N TYR A 552 -13.89 -4.13 19.72
CA TYR A 552 -13.55 -4.45 18.34
C TYR A 552 -14.58 -3.89 17.38
N ILE A 553 -14.17 -2.96 16.51
CA ILE A 553 -15.01 -2.37 15.46
C ILE A 553 -14.65 -3.03 14.14
N THR A 554 -15.64 -3.57 13.44
CA THR A 554 -15.39 -4.38 12.23
C THR A 554 -16.51 -4.27 11.20
N ASN A 555 -16.24 -4.76 9.98
CA ASN A 555 -17.17 -4.74 8.85
C ASN A 555 -18.44 -5.56 9.11
N ALA A 556 -19.61 -4.97 8.87
CA ALA A 556 -20.89 -5.66 8.97
C ALA A 556 -21.18 -6.53 7.74
N SER A 557 -21.59 -7.78 7.95
CA SER A 557 -22.27 -8.57 6.91
C SER A 557 -23.75 -8.18 6.82
N SER A 558 -24.32 -8.22 5.61
CA SER A 558 -25.77 -8.05 5.41
C SER A 558 -26.60 -9.13 6.11
N ILE A 559 -26.02 -10.31 6.37
CA ILE A 559 -26.67 -11.42 7.06
C ILE A 559 -26.32 -11.33 8.55
N SER A 560 -27.22 -10.75 9.35
CA SER A 560 -26.97 -10.50 10.78
C SER A 560 -26.58 -11.74 11.58
N VAL A 561 -27.09 -12.91 11.22
CA VAL A 561 -26.76 -14.19 11.89
C VAL A 561 -25.26 -14.52 11.79
N LEU A 562 -24.57 -14.11 10.71
CA LEU A 562 -23.12 -14.27 10.61
C LEU A 562 -22.40 -13.36 11.62
N ASN A 563 -22.83 -12.10 11.73
CA ASN A 563 -22.28 -11.15 12.71
C ASN A 563 -22.48 -11.65 14.15
N ASP A 564 -23.69 -12.12 14.48
CA ASP A 564 -24.03 -12.64 15.81
C ASP A 564 -23.16 -13.84 16.19
N ALA A 565 -22.96 -14.77 15.25
CA ALA A 565 -22.13 -15.95 15.49
C ALA A 565 -20.65 -15.59 15.68
N PHE A 566 -20.12 -14.62 14.92
CA PHE A 566 -18.76 -14.13 15.11
C PHE A 566 -18.60 -13.41 16.45
N GLN A 567 -19.57 -12.57 16.80
CA GLN A 567 -19.60 -11.87 18.08
C GLN A 567 -19.55 -12.84 19.27
N GLN A 568 -20.39 -13.89 19.25
CA GLN A 568 -20.38 -14.91 20.30
C GLN A 568 -19.01 -15.60 20.40
N TRP A 569 -18.40 -15.93 19.26
CA TRP A 569 -17.08 -16.56 19.22
C TRP A 569 -15.98 -15.65 19.80
N ILE A 570 -15.92 -14.39 19.39
CA ILE A 570 -14.86 -13.48 19.86
C ILE A 570 -15.05 -13.11 21.33
N GLN A 571 -16.29 -12.97 21.81
CA GLN A 571 -16.57 -12.73 23.23
C GLN A 571 -16.19 -13.91 24.13
N HIS A 572 -16.27 -15.14 23.62
CA HIS A 572 -15.74 -16.31 24.31
C HIS A 572 -14.21 -16.32 24.35
N THR A 573 -13.57 -15.91 23.25
CA THR A 573 -12.11 -15.91 23.10
C THR A 573 -11.44 -14.76 23.87
N VAL A 574 -12.10 -13.60 23.92
CA VAL A 574 -11.67 -12.38 24.59
C VAL A 574 -12.79 -11.93 25.54
N PRO A 575 -12.81 -12.43 26.79
CA PRO A 575 -13.84 -12.07 27.75
C PRO A 575 -13.89 -10.55 27.99
N GLY A 576 -15.11 -10.00 27.96
CA GLY A 576 -15.37 -8.58 28.22
C GLY A 576 -15.14 -7.65 27.02
N ILE A 577 -14.94 -8.19 25.81
CA ILE A 577 -14.87 -7.38 24.58
C ILE A 577 -16.28 -6.96 24.11
N SER A 578 -16.41 -5.69 23.74
CA SER A 578 -17.57 -5.15 23.03
C SER A 578 -17.32 -5.20 21.52
N VAL A 579 -18.22 -5.78 20.73
CA VAL A 579 -18.06 -5.91 19.28
C VAL A 579 -19.04 -4.98 18.58
N TYR A 580 -18.54 -4.23 17.61
CA TYR A 580 -19.30 -3.23 16.85
C TYR A 580 -19.19 -3.51 15.36
N PHE A 581 -20.27 -3.95 14.75
CA PHE A 581 -20.36 -4.08 13.30
C PHE A 581 -20.80 -2.75 12.70
N VAL A 582 -20.05 -2.21 11.74
CA VAL A 582 -20.31 -0.93 11.06
C VAL A 582 -20.40 -1.08 9.54
N GLY A 583 -20.93 -0.08 8.86
CA GLY A 583 -21.26 -0.05 7.44
C GLY A 583 -22.51 -0.85 7.11
N LYS A 584 -23.54 -0.84 7.98
CA LYS A 584 -24.76 -1.67 7.83
C LYS A 584 -25.73 -1.15 6.79
N GLU A 585 -25.77 0.17 6.61
CA GLU A 585 -26.71 0.81 5.70
C GLU A 585 -26.37 0.52 4.22
N ALA A 586 -27.41 0.53 3.39
CA ALA A 586 -27.29 0.25 1.97
C ALA A 586 -26.40 1.29 1.27
N ALA A 587 -25.49 0.83 0.41
CA ALA A 587 -24.75 1.74 -0.45
C ALA A 587 -25.68 2.34 -1.53
N PRO A 588 -25.44 3.59 -2.01
CA PRO A 588 -26.21 4.18 -3.10
C PRO A 588 -26.21 3.30 -4.36
N ASP A 589 -27.31 3.35 -5.14
CA ASP A 589 -27.64 2.50 -6.30
C ASP A 589 -26.59 2.40 -7.44
N SER A 590 -25.49 3.15 -7.37
CA SER A 590 -24.46 3.19 -8.42
C SER A 590 -23.54 1.96 -8.47
N PHE A 591 -23.68 1.02 -7.53
CA PHE A 591 -22.92 -0.23 -7.50
C PHE A 591 -23.78 -1.44 -7.91
N ARG A 592 -23.18 -2.39 -8.65
CA ARG A 592 -23.88 -3.61 -9.10
C ARG A 592 -24.19 -4.54 -7.92
N GLY A 593 -25.37 -4.39 -7.33
CA GLY A 593 -25.91 -5.28 -6.29
C GLY A 593 -26.37 -4.54 -5.03
N LYS A 594 -27.26 -5.17 -4.25
CA LYS A 594 -27.70 -4.68 -2.93
C LYS A 594 -26.60 -4.95 -1.89
N LEU A 595 -25.52 -4.18 -1.91
CA LEU A 595 -24.45 -4.25 -0.91
C LEU A 595 -24.69 -3.20 0.18
N ASN A 596 -24.36 -3.54 1.42
CA ASN A 596 -24.17 -2.52 2.44
C ASN A 596 -22.83 -1.77 2.23
N GLN A 597 -22.59 -0.71 2.99
CA GLN A 597 -21.37 0.08 2.83
C GLN A 597 -20.09 -0.73 3.13
N ALA A 598 -20.10 -1.60 4.14
CA ALA A 598 -18.94 -2.42 4.49
C ALA A 598 -18.59 -3.41 3.37
N GLU A 599 -19.57 -4.14 2.85
CA GLU A 599 -19.44 -5.05 1.71
C GLU A 599 -18.98 -4.33 0.44
N ARG A 600 -19.40 -3.07 0.23
CA ARG A 600 -18.92 -2.23 -0.87
C ARG A 600 -17.44 -1.88 -0.73
N LEU A 601 -16.97 -1.53 0.47
CA LEU A 601 -15.54 -1.31 0.72
C LEU A 601 -14.78 -2.60 0.42
N LEU A 602 -15.25 -3.73 0.96
CA LEU A 602 -14.61 -5.04 0.78
C LEU A 602 -14.55 -5.46 -0.70
N ALA A 603 -15.62 -5.23 -1.45
CA ALA A 603 -15.65 -5.46 -2.90
C ALA A 603 -14.69 -4.56 -3.69
N ALA A 604 -14.28 -3.43 -3.11
CA ALA A 604 -13.25 -2.54 -3.64
C ALA A 604 -11.84 -2.86 -3.09
N GLN A 605 -11.66 -4.04 -2.49
CA GLN A 605 -10.40 -4.59 -1.97
C GLN A 605 -9.83 -3.89 -0.72
N GLY A 606 -10.67 -3.26 0.11
CA GLY A 606 -10.27 -2.77 1.44
C GLY A 606 -11.41 -2.87 2.45
N GLY A 607 -11.15 -2.76 3.75
CA GLY A 607 -12.20 -2.76 4.76
C GLY A 607 -12.19 -1.50 5.62
N LEU A 608 -12.82 -1.58 6.79
CA LEU A 608 -12.85 -0.49 7.76
C LEU A 608 -11.46 0.00 8.14
N ASP A 609 -10.54 -0.92 8.43
CA ASP A 609 -9.19 -0.58 8.88
C ASP A 609 -8.43 0.19 7.80
N CYS A 610 -8.48 -0.29 6.55
CA CYS A 610 -7.82 0.34 5.40
C CYS A 610 -8.25 1.80 5.18
N VAL A 611 -9.49 2.16 5.54
CA VAL A 611 -10.03 3.53 5.38
C VAL A 611 -9.89 4.37 6.64
N THR A 612 -9.20 3.90 7.68
CA THR A 612 -9.04 4.64 8.93
C THR A 612 -7.61 4.65 9.42
N ILE A 613 -7.25 5.67 10.19
CA ILE A 613 -6.04 5.66 11.02
C ILE A 613 -6.45 5.94 12.46
N HIS A 614 -5.83 5.26 13.42
CA HIS A 614 -6.21 5.34 14.83
C HIS A 614 -5.00 5.44 15.77
N PHE A 615 -5.11 6.27 16.80
CA PHE A 615 -4.02 6.57 17.74
C PHE A 615 -4.54 7.05 19.10
N GLU A 616 -3.63 7.20 20.06
CA GLU A 616 -3.93 7.59 21.45
C GLU A 616 -4.13 9.10 21.68
#